data_AF-A0A1V5G0F9-F1
#
_entry.id   AF-A0A1V5G0F9-F1
#
_cell.length_a   1.000
_cell.length_b   1.000
_cell.length_c   1.000
_cell.angle_alpha   90.00
_cell.angle_beta   90.00
_cell.angle_gamma   90.00
#
_symmetry.space_group_name_H-M   'P 1'
#
loop_
_entity.id
_entity.type
_entity.pdbx_description
1 polymer ?
#
loop_
_entity_poly.entity_id
_entity_poly.type
_entity_poly.pdbx_seq_one_letter_code
_entity_poly.pdbx_strand_id
1 'polypeptide(L)'
;MLKRGNVCPPDAHARLLSAFGTAPRALATVLAEHPSQVQDRWQAQLYLLAPVLRIAAVLLCLLSAWAGLATPAVQIEALAAESLLAEVQPVAWARFAGAVDLVMALWLGSGWRLRWAVASTLLLVLCYTLVFGVLLPAQWLDPLGGLAKNLLLLPALAVLWVLSDRR
;
A
#
# COMPACT_ATOMS: atom_id res chain seq x y z
N MET A 1 -11.77 -23.45 20.05
CA MET A 1 -12.34 -24.78 19.75
C MET A 1 -11.63 -25.90 20.51
N LEU A 2 -10.31 -26.07 20.41
CA LEU A 2 -9.56 -27.10 21.16
C LEU A 2 -9.71 -26.98 22.69
N LYS A 3 -9.61 -25.77 23.25
CA LYS A 3 -9.85 -25.51 24.69
C LYS A 3 -11.28 -25.77 25.17
N ARG A 4 -12.25 -25.95 24.25
CA ARG A 4 -13.65 -26.28 24.57
C ARG A 4 -13.94 -27.78 24.46
N GLY A 5 -12.92 -28.64 24.30
CA GLY A 5 -13.10 -30.08 24.14
C GLY A 5 -13.62 -30.52 22.78
N ASN A 6 -13.68 -29.63 21.78
CA ASN A 6 -13.92 -30.01 20.39
C ASN A 6 -12.65 -30.64 19.81
N VAL A 7 -12.35 -31.84 20.27
CA VAL A 7 -11.33 -32.74 19.73
C VAL A 7 -12.01 -33.89 19.01
N CYS A 8 -11.36 -34.38 17.96
CA CYS A 8 -11.84 -35.53 17.22
C CYS A 8 -11.89 -36.75 18.18
N PRO A 9 -13.03 -37.46 18.28
CA PRO A 9 -13.11 -38.71 19.04
C PRO A 9 -12.05 -39.72 18.55
N PRO A 10 -11.49 -40.57 19.45
CA PRO A 10 -10.43 -41.51 19.08
C PRO A 10 -10.88 -42.56 18.04
N ASP A 11 -12.18 -42.82 17.93
CA ASP A 11 -12.81 -43.75 16.98
C ASP A 11 -13.25 -43.07 15.66
N ALA A 12 -13.09 -41.74 15.53
CA ALA A 12 -13.62 -40.99 14.39
C ALA A 12 -13.08 -41.49 13.04
N HIS A 13 -11.80 -41.86 12.98
CA HIS A 13 -11.19 -42.41 11.77
C HIS A 13 -11.80 -43.77 11.37
N ALA A 14 -12.03 -44.63 12.37
CA ALA A 14 -12.67 -45.94 12.16
C ALA A 14 -14.11 -45.79 11.69
N ARG A 15 -14.86 -44.85 12.30
CA ARG A 15 -16.24 -44.52 11.89
C ARG A 15 -16.32 -43.97 10.47
N LEU A 16 -15.37 -43.15 10.05
CA LEU A 16 -15.33 -42.57 8.70
C LEU A 16 -15.06 -43.67 7.66
N LEU A 17 -14.12 -44.57 7.95
CA LEU A 17 -13.86 -45.75 7.13
C LEU A 17 -15.09 -46.67 7.02
N SER A 18 -15.79 -46.94 8.13
CA SER A 18 -16.97 -47.80 8.11
C SER A 18 -18.15 -47.19 7.36
N ALA A 19 -18.33 -45.86 7.44
CA ALA A 19 -19.46 -45.17 6.84
C ALA A 19 -19.27 -44.84 5.35
N PHE A 20 -18.04 -44.51 4.94
CA PHE A 20 -17.75 -44.00 3.59
C PHE A 20 -16.79 -44.88 2.79
N GLY A 21 -16.30 -45.99 3.36
CA GLY A 21 -15.36 -46.90 2.69
C GLY A 21 -13.99 -46.27 2.41
N THR A 22 -13.69 -45.11 2.99
CA THR A 22 -12.45 -44.37 2.74
C THR A 22 -11.77 -43.98 4.06
N ALA A 23 -10.47 -44.24 4.15
CA ALA A 23 -9.67 -43.85 5.31
C ALA A 23 -9.08 -42.44 5.09
N PRO A 24 -9.14 -41.53 6.08
CA PRO A 24 -8.44 -40.26 5.98
C PRO A 24 -6.94 -40.51 5.93
N ARG A 25 -6.26 -39.85 4.98
CA ARG A 25 -4.81 -39.94 4.83
C ARG A 25 -4.12 -39.13 5.93
N ALA A 26 -2.98 -39.60 6.40
CA ALA A 26 -2.20 -38.85 7.39
C ALA A 26 -1.73 -37.51 6.80
N LEU A 27 -1.87 -36.43 7.57
CA LEU A 27 -1.47 -35.09 7.14
C LEU A 27 0.00 -35.05 6.67
N ALA A 28 0.89 -35.76 7.38
CA ALA A 28 2.29 -35.87 7.01
C ALA A 28 2.50 -36.48 5.62
N THR A 29 1.73 -37.52 5.26
CA THR A 29 1.78 -38.16 3.94
C THR A 29 1.31 -37.20 2.85
N VAL A 30 0.22 -36.49 3.08
CA VAL A 30 -0.33 -35.52 2.12
C VAL A 30 0.63 -34.35 1.91
N LEU A 31 1.21 -33.80 2.98
CA LEU A 31 2.19 -32.72 2.90
C LEU A 31 3.51 -33.15 2.23
N ALA A 32 3.91 -34.41 2.38
CA ALA A 32 5.08 -34.97 1.71
C ALA A 32 4.86 -35.17 0.19
N GLU A 33 3.65 -35.55 -0.22
CA GLU A 33 3.28 -35.70 -1.63
C GLU A 33 3.03 -34.35 -2.33
N HIS A 34 2.63 -33.33 -1.56
CA HIS A 34 2.40 -31.97 -2.04
C HIS A 34 3.29 -30.98 -1.29
N PRO A 35 4.63 -31.04 -1.48
CA PRO A 35 5.53 -30.12 -0.81
C PRO A 35 5.26 -28.68 -1.24
N SER A 36 5.40 -27.74 -0.29
CA SER A 36 5.21 -26.32 -0.57
C SER A 36 6.16 -25.87 -1.68
N GLN A 37 5.61 -25.35 -2.76
CA GLN A 37 6.42 -24.83 -3.86
C GLN A 37 6.90 -23.41 -3.54
N VAL A 38 7.86 -22.93 -4.33
CA VAL A 38 8.33 -21.54 -4.22
C VAL A 38 7.14 -20.57 -4.32
N GLN A 39 6.19 -20.84 -5.21
CA GLN A 39 4.99 -20.02 -5.40
C GLN A 39 4.15 -19.87 -4.11
N ASP A 40 3.96 -20.95 -3.35
CA ASP A 40 3.19 -20.94 -2.10
C ASP A 40 3.86 -20.06 -1.04
N ARG A 41 5.20 -20.12 -0.97
CA ARG A 41 5.98 -19.30 -0.03
C ARG A 41 5.89 -17.83 -0.38
N TRP A 42 6.04 -17.48 -1.66
CA TRP A 42 5.88 -16.11 -2.14
C TRP A 42 4.46 -15.60 -1.90
N GLN A 43 3.45 -16.43 -2.14
CA GLN A 43 2.06 -16.07 -1.90
C GLN A 43 1.80 -15.78 -0.42
N ALA A 44 2.29 -16.62 0.49
CA ALA A 44 2.14 -16.44 1.93
C ALA A 44 2.85 -15.17 2.43
N GLN A 45 4.05 -14.87 1.92
CA GLN A 45 4.79 -13.66 2.28
C GLN A 45 4.10 -12.39 1.75
N LEU A 46 3.71 -12.38 0.47
CA LEU A 46 3.05 -11.24 -0.18
C LEU A 46 1.66 -10.98 0.39
N TYR A 47 0.98 -12.00 0.91
CA TYR A 47 -0.31 -11.84 1.59
C TYR A 47 -0.21 -10.88 2.78
N LEU A 48 0.87 -10.95 3.56
CA LEU A 48 1.12 -10.04 4.69
C LEU A 48 1.77 -8.72 4.24
N LEU A 49 2.62 -8.75 3.21
CA LEU A 49 3.34 -7.56 2.75
C LEU A 49 2.42 -6.57 1.99
N ALA A 50 1.42 -7.08 1.26
CA ALA A 50 0.46 -6.25 0.52
C ALA A 50 -0.33 -5.25 1.41
N PRO A 51 -0.96 -5.65 2.54
CA PRO A 51 -1.64 -4.70 3.41
C PRO A 51 -0.67 -3.74 4.09
N VAL A 52 0.55 -4.18 4.44
CA VAL A 52 1.59 -3.29 5.01
C VAL A 52 1.97 -2.21 4.00
N LEU A 53 2.22 -2.58 2.75
CA LEU A 53 2.54 -1.65 1.66
C LEU A 53 1.42 -0.64 1.43
N ARG A 54 0.16 -1.10 1.47
CA ARG A 54 -1.01 -0.23 1.36
C ARG A 54 -1.11 0.76 2.52
N ILE A 55 -0.95 0.30 3.75
CA ILE A 55 -0.98 1.17 4.94
C ILE A 55 0.14 2.20 4.86
N ALA A 56 1.35 1.80 4.49
CA ALA A 56 2.48 2.71 4.32
C ALA A 56 2.19 3.79 3.26
N ALA A 57 1.63 3.41 2.10
CA ALA A 57 1.24 4.37 1.07
C ALA A 57 0.15 5.34 1.56
N VAL A 58 -0.88 4.84 2.25
CA VAL A 58 -1.94 5.69 2.84
C VAL A 58 -1.35 6.66 3.85
N LEU A 59 -0.50 6.19 4.76
CA LEU A 59 0.15 7.03 5.77
C LEU A 59 1.01 8.12 5.13
N LEU A 60 1.79 7.78 4.10
CA LEU A 60 2.62 8.76 3.40
C LEU A 60 1.77 9.83 2.70
N CYS A 61 0.67 9.45 2.05
CA CYS A 61 -0.27 10.40 1.46
C CYS A 61 -0.96 11.27 2.52
N LEU A 62 -1.33 10.72 3.68
CA LEU A 62 -1.89 11.51 4.79
C LEU A 62 -0.87 12.51 5.35
N LEU A 63 0.39 12.12 5.49
CA LEU A 63 1.45 13.02 5.92
C LEU A 63 1.68 14.15 4.90
N SER A 64 1.62 13.83 3.61
CA SER A 64 1.70 14.82 2.52
C SER A 64 0.52 15.79 2.56
N ALA A 65 -0.70 15.26 2.72
CA ALA A 65 -1.91 16.05 2.87
C ALA A 65 -1.85 16.99 4.08
N TRP A 66 -1.43 16.46 5.22
CA TRP A 66 -1.22 17.24 6.43
C TRP A 66 -0.19 18.34 6.21
N ALA A 67 0.96 18.04 5.58
CA ALA A 67 1.96 19.05 5.27
C ALA A 67 1.40 20.16 4.37
N GLY A 68 0.65 19.83 3.32
CA GLY A 68 0.03 20.83 2.44
C GLY A 68 -1.00 21.73 3.14
N LEU A 69 -1.77 21.16 4.08
CA LEU A 69 -2.86 21.88 4.76
C LEU A 69 -2.41 22.64 6.02
N ALA A 70 -1.50 22.06 6.81
CA ALA A 70 -1.10 22.58 8.11
C ALA A 70 0.10 23.54 8.04
N THR A 71 0.90 23.50 6.95
CA THR A 71 2.06 24.40 6.83
C THR A 71 1.60 25.87 6.77
N PRO A 72 2.18 26.76 7.59
CA PRO A 72 1.88 28.19 7.55
C PRO A 72 2.17 28.81 6.18
N ALA A 73 1.33 29.76 5.76
CA ALA A 73 1.47 30.45 4.46
C ALA A 73 2.86 31.06 4.28
N VAL A 74 3.39 31.70 5.33
CA VAL A 74 4.74 32.32 5.33
C VAL A 74 5.84 31.31 5.00
N GLN A 75 5.74 30.06 5.49
CA GLN A 75 6.74 29.03 5.18
C GLN A 75 6.61 28.54 3.74
N ILE A 76 5.39 28.42 3.23
CA ILE A 76 5.14 28.02 1.83
C ILE A 76 5.66 29.09 0.87
N GLU A 77 5.41 30.36 1.17
CA GLU A 77 5.91 31.50 0.39
C GLU A 77 7.43 31.59 0.42
N ALA A 78 8.05 31.36 1.59
CA ALA A 78 9.51 31.33 1.71
C ALA A 78 10.14 30.20 0.88
N LEU A 79 9.52 29.01 0.86
CA LEU A 79 9.98 27.88 0.03
C LEU A 79 9.81 28.14 -1.47
N ALA A 80 8.80 28.93 -1.85
CA ALA A 80 8.52 29.26 -3.24
C ALA A 80 9.26 30.52 -3.73
N ALA A 81 9.86 31.32 -2.84
CA ALA A 81 10.35 32.68 -3.12
C ALA A 81 11.39 32.76 -4.26
N GLU A 82 12.23 31.73 -4.41
CA GLU A 82 13.26 31.66 -5.47
C GLU A 82 12.83 30.81 -6.67
N SER A 83 11.55 30.44 -6.74
CA SER A 83 11.02 29.55 -7.76
C SER A 83 9.99 30.23 -8.66
N LEU A 84 9.72 29.60 -9.80
CA LEU A 84 8.66 30.03 -10.72
C LEU A 84 7.25 29.94 -10.08
N LEU A 85 7.11 29.27 -8.93
CA LEU A 85 5.85 29.18 -8.20
C LEU A 85 5.53 30.44 -7.39
N ALA A 86 6.49 31.35 -7.17
CA ALA A 86 6.26 32.60 -6.46
C ALA A 86 5.14 33.44 -7.12
N GLU A 87 5.05 33.42 -8.45
CA GLU A 87 4.06 34.21 -9.21
C GLU A 87 2.68 33.52 -9.33
N VAL A 88 2.56 32.26 -8.90
CA VAL A 88 1.38 31.43 -9.18
C VAL A 88 0.60 31.10 -7.91
N GLN A 89 0.56 31.99 -6.91
CA GLN A 89 -0.13 31.76 -5.62
C GLN A 89 0.25 30.41 -4.96
N PRO A 90 1.50 30.27 -4.48
CA PRO A 90 2.03 28.99 -4.01
C PRO A 90 1.23 28.39 -2.85
N VAL A 91 0.64 29.23 -2.00
CA VAL A 91 -0.23 28.82 -0.88
C VAL A 91 -1.49 28.13 -1.39
N ALA A 92 -2.17 28.68 -2.39
CA ALA A 92 -3.40 28.09 -2.93
C ALA A 92 -3.14 26.71 -3.53
N TRP A 93 -2.05 26.57 -4.29
CA TRP A 93 -1.63 25.28 -4.85
C TRP A 93 -1.23 24.26 -3.80
N ALA A 94 -0.50 24.66 -2.75
CA ALA A 94 -0.14 23.76 -1.67
C ALA A 94 -1.39 23.23 -0.93
N ARG A 95 -2.40 24.09 -0.72
CA ARG A 95 -3.67 23.69 -0.10
C ARG A 95 -4.49 22.78 -1.01
N PHE A 96 -4.53 23.07 -2.30
CA PHE A 96 -5.19 22.22 -3.29
C PHE A 96 -4.53 20.84 -3.36
N ALA A 97 -3.20 20.79 -3.51
CA ALA A 97 -2.45 19.54 -3.55
C ALA A 97 -2.65 18.72 -2.26
N GLY A 98 -2.60 19.37 -1.08
CA GLY A 98 -2.86 18.71 0.19
C GLY A 98 -4.29 18.13 0.29
N ALA A 99 -5.29 18.84 -0.22
CA ALA A 99 -6.66 18.34 -0.27
C ALA A 99 -6.82 17.14 -1.22
N VAL A 100 -6.17 17.18 -2.39
CA VAL A 100 -6.17 16.05 -3.35
C VAL A 100 -5.49 14.83 -2.73
N ASP A 101 -4.34 15.01 -2.08
CA ASP A 101 -3.64 13.93 -1.38
C ASP A 101 -4.50 13.31 -0.28
N LEU A 102 -5.27 14.11 0.46
CA LEU A 102 -6.21 13.62 1.48
C LEU A 102 -7.29 12.73 0.86
N VAL A 103 -7.90 13.17 -0.24
CA VAL A 103 -8.93 12.40 -0.95
C VAL A 103 -8.35 11.09 -1.49
N MET A 104 -7.13 11.13 -2.06
CA MET A 104 -6.46 9.91 -2.53
C MET A 104 -6.12 8.97 -1.38
N ALA A 105 -5.64 9.48 -0.25
CA ALA A 105 -5.34 8.67 0.92
C ALA A 105 -6.60 7.97 1.47
N LEU A 106 -7.72 8.67 1.57
CA LEU A 106 -9.00 8.11 2.00
C LEU A 106 -9.53 7.08 1.01
N TRP A 107 -9.42 7.35 -0.30
CA TRP A 107 -9.85 6.40 -1.33
C TRP A 107 -8.99 5.12 -1.28
N LEU A 108 -7.67 5.25 -1.22
CA LEU A 108 -6.74 4.14 -1.07
C LEU A 108 -6.98 3.37 0.25
N GLY A 109 -7.29 4.07 1.34
CA GLY A 109 -7.62 3.51 2.65
C GLY A 109 -8.96 2.78 2.71
N SER A 110 -9.96 3.22 1.94
CA SER A 110 -11.28 2.55 1.85
C SER A 110 -11.21 1.18 1.16
N GLY A 111 -10.31 1.04 0.18
CA GLY A 111 -10.18 -0.18 -0.64
C GLY A 111 -11.27 -0.34 -1.69
N TRP A 112 -12.19 0.63 -1.78
CA TRP A 112 -13.18 0.68 -2.83
C TRP A 112 -12.50 0.89 -4.18
N ARG A 113 -12.67 -0.05 -5.11
CA ARG A 113 -12.00 -0.04 -6.42
C ARG A 113 -10.48 0.17 -6.32
N LEU A 114 -9.82 -0.56 -5.41
CA LEU A 114 -8.40 -0.39 -5.06
C LEU A 114 -7.46 -0.20 -6.25
N ARG A 115 -7.63 -0.97 -7.34
CA ARG A 115 -6.81 -0.83 -8.56
C ARG A 115 -6.84 0.59 -9.14
N TRP A 116 -8.02 1.19 -9.20
CA TRP A 116 -8.20 2.55 -9.70
C TRP A 116 -7.65 3.57 -8.71
N ALA A 117 -7.87 3.37 -7.41
CA ALA A 117 -7.28 4.24 -6.39
C ALA A 117 -5.74 4.26 -6.47
N VAL A 118 -5.11 3.09 -6.60
CA VAL A 118 -3.65 2.96 -6.75
C VAL A 118 -3.18 3.61 -8.05
N ALA A 119 -3.86 3.34 -9.18
CA ALA A 119 -3.49 3.92 -10.47
C ALA A 119 -3.62 5.45 -10.49
N SER A 120 -4.70 6.00 -9.92
CA SER A 120 -4.90 7.44 -9.78
C SER A 120 -3.84 8.06 -8.86
N THR A 121 -3.52 7.43 -7.73
CA THR A 121 -2.46 7.89 -6.82
C THR A 121 -1.10 7.84 -7.50
N LEU A 122 -0.79 6.76 -8.24
CA LEU A 122 0.46 6.62 -9.00
C LEU A 122 0.59 7.71 -10.07
N LEU A 123 -0.47 7.94 -10.85
CA LEU A 123 -0.48 8.98 -11.88
C LEU A 123 -0.31 10.36 -11.27
N LEU A 124 -1.03 10.65 -10.18
CA LEU A 124 -0.93 11.91 -9.46
C LEU A 124 0.50 12.16 -8.97
N VAL A 125 1.09 11.17 -8.27
CA VAL A 125 2.47 11.22 -7.78
C VAL A 125 3.46 11.43 -8.91
N LEU A 126 3.31 10.71 -10.01
CA LEU A 126 4.18 10.87 -11.17
C LEU A 126 4.07 12.29 -11.76
N CYS A 127 2.85 12.76 -12.02
CA CYS A 127 2.61 14.08 -12.60
C CYS A 127 3.19 15.19 -11.73
N TYR A 128 2.87 15.23 -10.44
CA TYR A 128 3.37 16.32 -9.60
C TYR A 128 4.87 16.19 -9.33
N THR A 129 5.45 14.98 -9.32
CA THR A 129 6.90 14.80 -9.17
C THR A 129 7.65 15.37 -10.38
N LEU A 130 7.11 15.20 -11.59
CA LEU A 130 7.69 15.81 -12.79
C LEU A 130 7.54 17.33 -12.77
N VAL A 131 6.35 17.84 -12.44
CA VAL A 131 6.07 19.29 -12.38
C VAL A 131 6.96 19.96 -11.33
N PHE A 132 6.93 19.50 -10.08
CA PHE A 132 7.78 20.08 -9.02
C PHE A 132 9.26 19.77 -9.22
N GLY A 133 9.61 18.65 -9.85
CA GLY A 133 11.01 18.35 -10.18
C GLY A 133 11.63 19.33 -11.16
N VAL A 134 10.82 19.94 -12.05
CA VAL A 134 11.26 20.99 -12.97
C VAL A 134 11.15 22.39 -12.33
N LEU A 135 10.05 22.66 -11.61
CA LEU A 135 9.79 24.00 -11.05
C LEU A 135 10.58 24.28 -9.76
N LEU A 136 10.93 23.25 -8.99
CA LEU A 136 11.65 23.30 -7.71
C LEU A 136 12.83 22.31 -7.72
N PRO A 137 13.85 22.52 -8.55
CA PRO A 137 14.98 21.58 -8.64
C PRO A 137 15.74 21.45 -7.32
N ALA A 138 15.72 22.48 -6.46
CA ALA A 138 16.28 22.43 -5.12
C ALA A 138 15.69 21.30 -4.26
N GLN A 139 14.45 20.88 -4.53
CA GLN A 139 13.75 19.87 -3.74
C GLN A 139 14.18 18.43 -4.03
N TRP A 140 15.03 18.22 -5.04
CA TRP A 140 15.77 16.98 -5.22
C TRP A 140 16.85 16.78 -4.14
N LEU A 141 17.45 17.88 -3.67
CA LEU A 141 18.55 17.89 -2.70
C LEU A 141 18.08 18.24 -1.28
N ASP A 142 16.77 18.32 -1.06
CA ASP A 142 16.19 18.53 0.26
C ASP A 142 16.65 17.41 1.22
N PRO A 143 17.32 17.74 2.36
CA PRO A 143 17.81 16.75 3.30
C PRO A 143 16.71 15.88 3.92
N LEU A 144 15.46 16.36 3.92
CA LEU A 144 14.31 15.60 4.40
C LEU A 144 13.69 14.72 3.31
N GLY A 145 14.28 14.69 2.11
CA GLY A 145 13.88 13.82 1.02
C GLY A 145 12.56 14.23 0.35
N GLY A 146 12.32 15.54 0.20
CA GLY A 146 11.08 16.11 -0.36
C GLY A 146 10.58 15.39 -1.62
N LEU A 147 11.33 15.46 -2.73
CA LEU A 147 11.01 14.71 -3.96
C LEU A 147 11.61 13.29 -3.97
N ALA A 148 12.72 13.07 -3.25
CA ALA A 148 13.39 11.78 -3.21
C ALA A 148 12.48 10.66 -2.71
N LYS A 149 11.58 10.94 -1.75
CA LYS A 149 10.59 9.97 -1.26
C LYS A 149 9.67 9.45 -2.37
N ASN A 150 9.39 10.25 -3.40
CA ASN A 150 8.50 9.87 -4.50
C ASN A 150 9.15 8.84 -5.43
N LEU A 151 10.48 8.87 -5.56
CA LEU A 151 11.22 7.84 -6.30
C LEU A 151 11.08 6.46 -5.65
N LEU A 152 10.90 6.40 -4.33
CA LEU A 152 10.61 5.15 -3.61
C LEU A 152 9.12 4.82 -3.64
N LEU A 153 8.25 5.82 -3.59
CA LEU A 153 6.80 5.63 -3.58
C LEU A 153 6.27 5.11 -4.94
N LEU A 154 6.79 5.59 -6.07
CA LEU A 154 6.35 5.15 -7.40
C LEU A 154 6.48 3.64 -7.63
N PRO A 155 7.65 2.99 -7.42
CA PRO A 155 7.76 1.54 -7.56
C PRO A 155 6.95 0.80 -6.50
N ALA A 156 6.82 1.34 -5.28
CA ALA A 156 5.95 0.78 -4.24
C ALA A 156 4.47 0.76 -4.67
N LEU A 157 3.96 1.84 -5.26
CA LEU A 157 2.61 1.90 -5.81
C LEU A 157 2.44 0.99 -7.03
N ALA A 158 3.46 0.85 -7.89
CA ALA A 158 3.43 -0.08 -9.01
C ALA A 158 3.32 -1.54 -8.54
N VAL A 159 4.09 -1.93 -7.51
CA VAL A 159 3.98 -3.26 -6.88
C VAL A 159 2.59 -3.44 -6.26
N LEU A 160 2.08 -2.43 -5.55
CA LEU A 160 0.73 -2.49 -4.97
C LEU A 160 -0.36 -2.63 -6.06
N TRP A 161 -0.18 -2.01 -7.22
CA TRP A 161 -1.09 -2.12 -8.35
C TRP A 161 -1.13 -3.57 -8.87
N VAL A 162 0.02 -4.21 -9.06
CA VAL A 162 0.10 -5.64 -9.45
C VAL A 162 -0.54 -6.54 -8.40
N LEU A 163 -0.27 -6.28 -7.11
CA LEU A 163 -0.84 -7.08 -6.02
C LEU A 163 -2.36 -6.89 -5.87
N SER A 164 -2.91 -5.78 -6.35
CA SER A 164 -4.35 -5.50 -6.31
C SER A 164 -5.18 -6.22 -7.38
N ASP A 165 -4.55 -6.98 -8.29
CA ASP A 165 -5.19 -7.80 -9.34
C ASP A 165 -5.65 -9.19 -8.85
N ARG A 166 -5.47 -9.53 -7.57
CA ARG A 166 -5.70 -10.88 -7.03
C ARG A 166 -7.19 -11.24 -6.82
N ARG A 167 -8.03 -11.15 -7.85
CA ARG A 167 -9.39 -11.71 -7.84
C ARG A 167 -9.50 -12.95 -8.71
#